data_AF-A0A0G0YT03-F1
#
_entry.id   AF-A0A0G0YT03-F1
#
_cell.length_a   1.000
_cell.length_b   1.000
_cell.length_c   1.000
_cell.angle_alpha   90.00
_cell.angle_beta   90.00
_cell.angle_gamma   90.00
#
_symmetry.space_group_name_H-M   'P 1'
#
loop_
_entity.id
_entity.type
_entity.pdbx_description
1 polymer ?
#
loop_
_entity_poly.entity_id
_entity_poly.type
_entity_poly.pdbx_seq_one_letter_code
_entity_poly.pdbx_strand_id
1 'polypeptide(L)'
;MPKSTSEEKYRWIKPILNQETTIKTMALVCPFSERSLKYWLAHYRQHGLAGLENKSTRPKSNPSDTPIRIKEHIIELRRQTKLCAKKLHWRLEKEGIKINTRTIGKIIKQEGLVRKYRARKVKPLKKKSFAPGELIEIDIKYVPKRIKNRRYYQFTAIDSASR
;
A
#
# COMPACT_ATOMS: atom_id res chain seq x y z
N MET A 1 -2.45 4.70 -21.20
CA MET A 1 -1.63 4.99 -20.00
C MET A 1 -0.69 3.81 -19.75
N PRO A 2 0.54 4.02 -19.25
CA PRO A 2 1.45 2.91 -18.93
C PRO A 2 0.82 2.00 -17.86
N LYS A 3 1.00 0.69 -18.00
CA LYS A 3 0.44 -0.33 -17.10
C LYS A 3 1.37 -0.62 -15.91
N SER A 4 2.64 -0.24 -16.02
CA SER A 4 3.66 -0.44 -15.00
C SER A 4 4.67 0.71 -14.98
N THR A 5 5.43 0.80 -13.89
CA THR A 5 6.51 1.79 -13.75
C THR A 5 7.67 1.52 -14.72
N SER A 6 7.93 0.26 -15.06
CA SER A 6 8.96 -0.10 -16.04
C SER A 6 8.56 0.34 -17.45
N GLU A 7 7.28 0.20 -17.82
CA GLU A 7 6.75 0.69 -19.10
C GLU A 7 6.82 2.22 -19.20
N GLU A 8 6.51 2.94 -18.12
CA GLU A 8 6.61 4.39 -18.09
C GLU A 8 8.05 4.86 -18.32
N LYS A 9 9.02 4.27 -17.61
CA LYS A 9 10.44 4.57 -17.81
C LYS A 9 10.92 4.20 -19.21
N TYR A 10 10.47 3.07 -19.74
CA TYR A 10 10.82 2.63 -21.09
C TYR A 10 10.37 3.63 -22.14
N ARG A 11 9.15 4.18 -22.00
CA ARG A 11 8.62 5.21 -22.91
C ARG A 11 9.54 6.43 -23.01
N TRP A 12 10.13 6.87 -21.90
CA TRP A 12 11.02 8.04 -21.87
C TRP A 12 12.41 7.76 -22.48
N ILE A 13 12.92 6.54 -22.34
CA ILE A 13 14.24 6.19 -22.89
C ILE A 13 14.19 5.69 -24.34
N LYS A 14 13.03 5.20 -24.82
CA LYS A 14 12.87 4.62 -26.16
C LYS A 14 13.32 5.57 -27.30
N PRO A 15 12.93 6.85 -27.32
CA PRO A 15 13.41 7.79 -28.36
C PRO A 15 14.92 8.02 -28.31
N ILE A 16 15.54 7.92 -27.13
CA ILE A 16 16.99 8.02 -26.96
C ILE A 16 17.69 6.76 -27.48
N LEU A 17 17.10 5.58 -27.24
CA LEU A 17 17.61 4.30 -27.75
C LEU A 17 17.53 4.21 -29.28
N ASN A 18 16.46 4.76 -29.86
CA ASN A 18 16.26 4.86 -31.30
C ASN A 18 17.11 5.95 -31.98
N GLN A 19 17.93 6.70 -31.22
CA GLN A 19 18.73 7.82 -31.71
C GLN A 19 17.92 8.99 -32.30
N GLU A 20 16.63 9.08 -31.96
CA GLU A 20 15.73 10.17 -32.42
C GLU A 20 15.97 11.47 -31.63
N THR A 21 16.45 11.36 -30.38
CA THR A 21 16.65 12.50 -29.48
C THR A 21 17.88 12.32 -28.60
N THR A 22 18.46 13.44 -28.15
CA THR A 22 19.56 13.45 -27.20
C THR A 22 19.03 13.41 -25.76
N ILE A 23 19.85 12.95 -24.80
CA ILE A 23 19.50 12.94 -23.38
C ILE A 23 19.16 14.36 -22.88
N LYS A 24 19.92 15.38 -23.32
CA LYS A 24 19.71 16.78 -22.95
C LYS A 24 18.34 17.30 -23.38
N THR A 25 17.94 17.03 -24.62
CA THR A 25 16.63 17.46 -25.15
C THR A 25 15.50 16.73 -24.45
N MET A 26 15.68 15.43 -24.17
CA MET A 26 14.67 14.66 -23.44
C MET A 26 14.49 15.14 -22.00
N ALA A 27 15.57 15.54 -21.31
CA ALA A 27 15.52 16.06 -19.94
C ALA A 27 14.74 17.39 -19.81
N LEU A 28 14.54 18.14 -20.90
CA LEU A 28 13.73 19.36 -20.91
C LEU A 28 12.22 19.07 -20.95
N VAL A 29 11.83 17.94 -21.55
CA VAL A 29 10.41 17.56 -21.76
C VAL A 29 9.95 16.56 -20.69
N CYS A 30 10.87 15.75 -20.19
CA CYS A 30 10.62 14.70 -19.22
C CYS A 30 10.50 15.27 -17.80
N PRO A 31 9.60 14.75 -16.94
CA PRO A 31 9.52 15.18 -15.54
C PRO A 31 10.69 14.69 -14.67
N PHE A 32 11.67 13.98 -15.24
CA PHE A 32 12.78 13.36 -14.51
C PHE A 32 14.13 13.99 -14.88
N SER A 33 15.07 13.94 -13.94
CA SER A 33 16.41 14.50 -14.13
C SER A 33 17.22 13.77 -15.21
N GLU A 34 18.20 14.47 -15.79
CA GLU A 34 19.18 13.88 -16.71
C GLU A 34 19.90 12.66 -16.08
N ARG A 35 20.18 12.73 -14.77
CA ARG A 35 20.79 11.62 -14.01
C ARG A 35 19.90 10.38 -14.00
N SER A 36 18.59 10.56 -13.86
CA SER A 36 17.61 9.47 -13.89
C SER A 36 17.55 8.81 -15.27
N LEU A 37 17.54 9.60 -16.35
CA LEU A 37 17.55 9.10 -17.72
C LEU A 37 18.83 8.30 -18.02
N LYS A 38 20.00 8.82 -17.64
CA LYS A 38 21.29 8.09 -17.77
C LYS A 38 21.28 6.78 -17.00
N TYR A 39 20.78 6.80 -15.76
CA TYR A 39 20.65 5.61 -14.92
C TYR A 39 19.75 4.55 -15.58
N TRP A 40 18.59 4.93 -16.12
CA TRP A 40 17.69 4.02 -16.81
C TRP A 40 18.29 3.45 -18.09
N LEU A 41 18.96 4.27 -18.91
CA LEU A 41 19.64 3.80 -20.12
C LEU A 41 20.73 2.77 -19.80
N ALA A 42 21.55 3.03 -18.78
CA ALA A 42 22.59 2.11 -18.34
C ALA A 42 21.98 0.77 -17.87
N HIS A 43 20.97 0.82 -17.01
CA HIS A 43 20.31 -0.39 -16.52
C HIS A 43 19.53 -1.15 -17.58
N TYR A 44 18.92 -0.45 -18.55
CA TYR A 44 18.24 -1.08 -19.68
C TYR A 44 19.23 -1.80 -20.60
N ARG A 45 20.40 -1.21 -20.87
CA ARG A 45 21.44 -1.87 -21.67
C ARG A 45 21.98 -3.14 -20.99
N GLN A 46 22.06 -3.14 -19.66
CA GLN A 46 22.60 -4.26 -18.91
C GLN A 46 21.57 -5.38 -18.65
N HIS A 47 20.30 -5.05 -18.42
CA HIS A 47 19.28 -5.99 -17.94
C HIS A 47 17.94 -5.92 -18.69
N GLY A 48 17.87 -5.18 -19.80
CA GLY A 48 16.65 -4.97 -20.57
C GLY A 48 15.53 -4.30 -19.76
N LEU A 49 14.28 -4.66 -20.05
CA LEU A 49 13.08 -4.15 -19.37
C LEU A 49 13.12 -4.40 -17.84
N ALA A 50 13.68 -5.53 -17.40
CA ALA A 50 13.80 -5.86 -15.97
C ALA A 50 14.69 -4.85 -15.21
N GLY A 51 15.67 -4.25 -15.89
CA GLY A 51 16.52 -3.20 -15.32
C GLY A 51 15.79 -1.92 -14.95
N LEU A 52 14.59 -1.69 -15.52
CA LEU A 52 13.79 -0.50 -15.26
C LEU A 52 12.83 -0.66 -14.08
N GLU A 53 12.69 -1.87 -13.54
CA GLU A 53 11.87 -2.08 -12.35
C GLU A 53 12.44 -1.34 -11.14
N ASN A 54 11.55 -0.82 -10.29
CA ASN A 54 11.96 -0.17 -9.06
C ASN A 54 12.56 -1.20 -8.11
N LYS A 55 13.86 -1.08 -7.85
CA LYS A 55 14.52 -1.84 -6.79
C LYS A 55 14.12 -1.28 -5.42
N SER A 56 14.08 -2.14 -4.43
CA SER A 56 13.85 -1.73 -3.04
C SER A 56 14.94 -0.74 -2.60
N THR A 57 14.53 0.42 -2.08
CA THR A 57 15.42 1.42 -1.48
C THR A 57 15.76 1.11 -0.03
N ARG A 58 15.28 -0.02 0.51
CA ARG A 58 15.56 -0.44 1.88
C ARG A 58 17.06 -0.69 2.05
N PRO A 59 17.68 -0.27 3.16
CA PRO A 59 19.06 -0.61 3.46
C PRO A 59 19.27 -2.13 3.49
N LYS A 60 20.39 -2.59 2.93
CA LYS A 60 20.75 -4.02 2.88
C LYS A 60 21.07 -4.58 4.26
N SER A 61 21.67 -3.78 5.14
CA SER A 61 22.02 -4.13 6.51
C SER A 61 21.64 -3.02 7.48
N ASN A 62 21.38 -3.39 8.73
CA ASN A 62 21.17 -2.46 9.83
C ASN A 62 21.90 -3.01 11.07
N PRO A 63 22.82 -2.26 11.71
CA PRO A 63 23.54 -2.70 12.91
C PRO A 63 22.61 -3.08 14.07
N SER A 64 21.45 -2.41 14.17
CA SER A 64 20.46 -2.68 15.22
C SER A 64 19.41 -3.72 14.81
N ASP A 65 19.67 -4.53 13.78
CA ASP A 65 18.73 -5.56 13.36
C ASP A 65 18.67 -6.71 14.38
N THR A 66 17.55 -7.41 14.40
CA THR A 66 17.37 -8.56 15.28
C THR A 66 18.32 -9.69 14.84
N PRO A 67 19.09 -10.29 15.77
CA PRO A 67 19.96 -11.43 15.48
C PRO A 67 19.22 -12.55 14.77
N ILE A 68 19.88 -13.20 13.80
CA ILE A 68 19.25 -14.23 12.95
C ILE A 68 18.68 -15.39 13.77
N ARG A 69 19.41 -15.84 14.79
CA ARG A 69 18.98 -16.90 15.72
C ARG A 69 17.62 -16.60 16.35
N ILE A 70 17.36 -15.35 16.71
CA ILE A 70 16.08 -14.97 17.32
C ILE A 70 14.97 -14.87 16.27
N LYS A 71 15.28 -14.42 15.05
CA LYS A 71 14.30 -14.43 13.95
C LYS A 71 13.85 -15.85 13.62
N GLU A 72 14.80 -16.78 13.52
CA GLU A 72 14.53 -18.21 13.27
C GLU A 72 13.67 -18.81 14.39
N HIS A 73 14.02 -18.53 15.65
CA HIS A 73 13.23 -18.97 16.80
C HIS A 73 11.79 -18.44 16.78
N ILE A 74 11.60 -17.16 16.43
CA ILE A 74 10.26 -16.57 16.24
C ILE A 74 9.48 -17.30 15.14
N ILE A 75 10.15 -17.63 14.03
CA ILE A 75 9.56 -18.33 12.87
C ILE A 75 9.15 -19.74 13.27
N GLU A 76 10.01 -20.46 13.96
CA GLU A 76 9.76 -21.80 14.46
C GLU A 76 8.56 -21.82 15.41
N LEU A 77 8.57 -20.97 16.44
CA LEU A 77 7.46 -20.85 17.38
C LEU A 77 6.16 -20.50 16.67
N ARG A 78 6.20 -19.62 15.67
CA ARG A 78 5.03 -19.25 14.86
C ARG A 78 4.50 -20.44 14.05
N ARG A 79 5.38 -21.26 13.47
CA ARG A 79 5.00 -22.44 12.69
C ARG A 79 4.40 -23.53 13.57
N GLN A 80 5.01 -23.80 14.73
CA GLN A 80 4.55 -24.82 15.68
C GLN A 80 3.21 -24.43 16.33
N THR A 81 3.10 -23.20 16.83
CA THR A 81 2.00 -22.82 17.73
C THR A 81 0.88 -22.05 17.03
N LYS A 82 1.17 -21.41 15.88
CA LYS A 82 0.26 -20.49 15.17
C LYS A 82 -0.24 -19.30 16.01
N LEU A 83 0.42 -19.01 17.14
CA LEU A 83 0.06 -17.93 18.06
C LEU A 83 0.35 -16.54 17.49
N CYS A 84 -0.46 -15.55 17.88
CA CYS A 84 -0.27 -14.16 17.45
C CYS A 84 1.01 -13.55 18.03
N ALA A 85 1.50 -12.46 17.41
CA ALA A 85 2.74 -11.80 17.81
C ALA A 85 2.79 -11.41 19.30
N LYS A 86 1.65 -11.01 19.89
CA LYS A 86 1.56 -10.68 21.32
C LYS A 86 1.78 -11.89 22.22
N LYS A 87 1.21 -13.04 21.87
CA LYS A 87 1.41 -14.29 22.63
C LYS A 87 2.83 -14.85 22.46
N LEU A 88 3.39 -14.71 21.25
CA LEU A 88 4.79 -15.07 21.01
C LEU A 88 5.75 -14.18 21.81
N HIS A 89 5.47 -12.88 21.90
CA HIS A 89 6.23 -11.96 22.74
C HIS A 89 6.29 -12.42 24.20
N TRP A 90 5.14 -12.73 24.82
CA TRP A 90 5.11 -13.22 26.20
C TRP A 90 5.88 -14.54 26.39
N ARG A 91 5.88 -15.41 25.38
CA ARG A 91 6.63 -16.67 25.43
C ARG A 91 8.13 -16.44 25.35
N LEU A 92 8.56 -15.57 24.43
CA LEU A 92 9.95 -15.17 24.29
C LEU A 92 10.47 -14.43 25.52
N GLU A 93 9.63 -13.60 26.13
CA GLU A 93 9.96 -12.88 27.36
C GLU A 93 10.22 -13.86 28.53
N LYS A 94 9.43 -14.94 28.65
CA LYS A 94 9.69 -16.03 29.61
C LYS A 94 10.99 -16.78 29.34
N GLU A 95 11.44 -16.82 28.10
CA GLU A 95 12.73 -17.40 27.69
C GLU A 95 13.89 -16.41 27.82
N GLY A 96 13.66 -15.20 28.34
CA GLY A 96 14.67 -14.15 28.53
C GLY A 96 14.94 -13.29 27.29
N ILE A 97 14.19 -13.48 26.21
CA ILE A 97 14.37 -12.78 24.94
C ILE A 97 13.47 -11.53 24.90
N LYS A 98 14.07 -10.36 25.10
CA LYS A 98 13.36 -9.07 25.06
C LYS A 98 13.29 -8.51 23.64
N ILE A 99 12.17 -8.76 22.95
CA ILE A 99 11.88 -8.19 21.63
C ILE A 99 10.51 -7.53 21.62
N ASN A 100 10.41 -6.34 21.03
CA ASN A 100 9.14 -5.64 20.86
C ASN A 100 8.14 -6.46 20.01
N THR A 101 6.91 -6.57 20.48
CA THR A 101 5.77 -7.18 19.76
C THR A 101 5.67 -6.76 18.29
N ARG A 102 5.94 -5.49 17.97
CA ARG A 102 5.88 -4.97 16.59
C ARG A 102 6.97 -5.54 15.70
N THR A 103 8.15 -5.80 16.25
CA THR A 103 9.26 -6.45 15.54
C THR A 103 8.92 -7.89 15.21
N ILE A 104 8.36 -8.63 16.16
CA ILE A 104 7.83 -10.00 15.94
C ILE A 104 6.79 -9.99 14.82
N GLY A 105 5.84 -9.06 14.87
CA GLY A 105 4.83 -8.91 13.81
C GLY A 105 5.42 -8.60 12.43
N LYS A 106 6.48 -7.75 12.37
CA LYS A 106 7.20 -7.45 11.13
C LYS A 106 7.89 -8.70 10.57
N ILE A 107 8.58 -9.48 11.41
CA ILE A 107 9.26 -10.73 11.02
C ILE A 107 8.24 -11.71 10.45
N ILE A 108 7.14 -11.99 11.18
CA ILE A 108 6.06 -12.88 10.73
C ILE A 108 5.48 -12.43 9.38
N LYS A 109 5.33 -11.12 9.17
CA LYS A 109 4.83 -10.54 7.91
C LYS A 109 5.83 -10.71 6.76
N GLN A 110 7.12 -10.47 7.00
CA GLN A 110 8.17 -10.62 5.99
C GLN A 110 8.27 -12.07 5.52
N GLU A 111 8.12 -13.03 6.44
CA GLU A 111 8.15 -14.46 6.17
C GLU A 111 6.83 -15.04 5.61
N GLY A 112 5.82 -14.19 5.37
CA GLY A 112 4.54 -14.64 4.82
C GLY A 112 3.70 -15.52 5.76
N LEU A 113 4.04 -15.60 7.05
CA LEU A 113 3.37 -16.43 8.08
C LEU A 113 2.14 -15.75 8.70
N VAL A 114 1.67 -14.67 8.10
CA VAL A 114 0.43 -13.98 8.49
C VAL A 114 -0.76 -14.81 8.02
N ARG A 115 -1.77 -14.92 8.88
CA ARG A 115 -3.01 -15.60 8.51
C ARG A 115 -3.66 -14.84 7.35
N LYS A 116 -3.82 -15.50 6.20
CA LYS A 116 -4.63 -14.97 5.10
C LYS A 116 -6.10 -15.20 5.44
N TYR A 117 -6.84 -14.13 5.66
CA TYR A 117 -8.29 -14.22 5.76
C TYR A 117 -8.86 -14.37 4.36
N ARG A 118 -9.79 -15.32 4.17
CA ARG A 118 -10.57 -15.37 2.93
C ARG A 118 -11.44 -14.13 2.88
N ALA A 119 -11.34 -13.35 1.81
CA ALA A 119 -12.28 -12.27 1.58
C ALA A 119 -13.69 -12.88 1.53
N ARG A 120 -14.52 -12.56 2.52
CA ARG A 120 -15.92 -12.96 2.49
C ARG A 120 -16.53 -12.19 1.33
N LYS A 121 -17.12 -12.90 0.35
CA LYS A 121 -17.96 -12.25 -0.66
C LYS A 121 -19.13 -11.63 0.10
N VAL A 122 -19.11 -10.31 0.27
CA VAL A 122 -20.26 -9.58 0.79
C VAL A 122 -21.34 -9.76 -0.26
N LYS A 123 -22.35 -10.56 0.05
CA LYS A 123 -23.54 -10.62 -0.80
C LYS A 123 -24.16 -9.22 -0.74
N PRO A 124 -24.46 -8.58 -1.88
CA PRO A 124 -25.22 -7.34 -1.83
C PRO A 124 -26.51 -7.63 -1.06
N LEU A 125 -26.79 -6.82 -0.04
CA LEU A 125 -28.07 -6.90 0.65
C LEU A 125 -29.16 -6.71 -0.42
N LYS A 126 -30.09 -7.67 -0.53
CA LYS A 126 -31.28 -7.47 -1.37
C LYS A 126 -32.01 -6.26 -0.80
N LYS A 127 -32.06 -5.15 -1.54
CA LYS A 127 -32.91 -4.02 -1.16
C LYS A 127 -34.34 -4.54 -1.12
N LYS A 128 -35.00 -4.41 0.04
CA LYS A 128 -36.46 -4.60 0.11
C LYS A 128 -37.09 -3.46 -0.67
N SER A 129 -38.09 -3.76 -1.48
CA SER A 129 -38.94 -2.72 -2.07
C SER A 129 -39.87 -2.22 -0.98
N PHE A 130 -39.85 -0.92 -0.71
CA PHE A 130 -40.74 -0.24 0.21
C PHE A 130 -41.85 0.45 -0.58
N ALA A 131 -43.05 0.58 -0.01
CA ALA A 131 -44.06 1.48 -0.52
C ALA A 131 -43.73 2.93 -0.15
N PRO A 132 -44.22 3.94 -0.91
CA PRO A 132 -44.00 5.35 -0.60
C PRO A 132 -44.37 5.69 0.85
N GLY A 133 -43.42 6.27 1.58
CA GLY A 133 -43.60 6.67 2.98
C GLY A 133 -43.32 5.59 4.03
N GLU A 134 -43.02 4.34 3.65
CA GLU A 134 -42.66 3.28 4.61
C GLU A 134 -41.25 3.46 5.18
N LEU A 135 -40.32 3.99 4.39
CA LEU A 135 -38.95 4.23 4.82
C LEU A 135 -38.47 5.60 4.35
N ILE A 136 -38.26 6.50 5.31
CA ILE A 136 -37.70 7.83 5.09
C ILE A 136 -36.28 7.85 5.67
N GLU A 137 -35.30 8.09 4.80
CA GLU A 137 -33.93 8.32 5.20
C GLU A 137 -33.74 9.81 5.51
N ILE A 138 -33.31 10.11 6.72
CA ILE A 138 -33.02 11.48 7.15
C ILE A 138 -31.51 11.62 7.30
N ASP A 139 -30.93 12.54 6.53
CA ASP A 139 -29.51 12.90 6.60
C ASP A 139 -29.33 14.35 7.06
N ILE A 140 -28.31 14.58 7.87
CA ILE A 140 -27.99 15.89 8.41
C ILE A 140 -26.58 16.25 7.98
N LYS A 141 -26.46 17.32 7.19
CA LYS A 141 -25.16 17.88 6.79
C LYS A 141 -24.97 19.26 7.38
N TYR A 142 -23.76 19.55 7.84
CA TYR A 142 -23.41 20.92 8.23
C TYR A 142 -23.11 21.75 6.97
N VAL A 143 -23.52 23.01 6.99
CA VAL A 143 -23.16 23.96 5.94
C VAL A 143 -21.71 24.42 6.18
N PRO A 144 -20.78 24.25 5.22
CA PRO A 144 -19.36 24.56 5.43
C PRO A 144 -19.11 26.04 5.75
N LYS A 145 -19.89 26.94 5.15
CA LYS A 145 -19.80 28.39 5.38
C LYS A 145 -20.71 28.81 6.53
N ARG A 146 -20.21 29.69 7.39
CA ARG A 146 -21.05 30.39 8.38
C ARG A 146 -21.85 31.48 7.67
N ILE A 147 -23.13 31.60 8.00
CA ILE A 147 -24.00 32.67 7.51
C ILE A 147 -24.35 33.53 8.73
N LYS A 148 -24.16 34.86 8.64
CA LYS A 148 -24.36 35.78 9.79
C LYS A 148 -23.64 35.32 11.08
N ASN A 149 -22.42 34.79 10.94
CA ASN A 149 -21.60 34.20 12.01
C ASN A 149 -22.26 33.02 12.77
N ARG A 150 -23.33 32.42 12.24
CA ARG A 150 -24.00 31.23 12.81
C ARG A 150 -23.69 29.99 11.98
N ARG A 151 -23.68 28.82 12.64
CA ARG A 151 -23.54 27.52 11.98
C ARG A 151 -24.93 26.99 11.63
N TYR A 152 -25.08 26.54 10.38
CA TYR A 152 -26.33 25.99 9.87
C TYR A 152 -26.17 24.51 9.57
N TYR A 153 -27.29 23.80 9.68
CA TYR A 153 -27.42 22.39 9.36
C TYR A 153 -28.56 22.23 8.36
N GLN A 154 -28.31 21.45 7.32
CA GLN A 154 -29.31 21.05 6.35
C GLN A 154 -29.84 19.69 6.76
N PHE A 155 -31.15 19.64 7.05
CA PHE A 155 -31.89 18.41 7.24
C PHE A 155 -32.48 18.01 5.89
N THR A 156 -32.18 16.79 5.44
CA THR A 156 -32.73 16.26 4.19
C THR A 156 -33.47 14.99 4.52
N ALA A 157 -34.74 14.90 4.12
CA ALA A 157 -35.53 13.68 4.20
C ALA A 157 -35.76 13.15 2.77
N ILE A 158 -35.47 11.88 2.55
CA ILE A 158 -35.64 11.20 1.25
C ILE A 158 -36.50 9.97 1.50
N ASP A 159 -37.59 9.85 0.75
CA ASP A 159 -38.36 8.60 0.72
C ASP A 159 -37.61 7.57 -0.13
N SER A 160 -37.31 6.41 0.46
CA SER A 160 -36.51 5.36 -0.17
C SER A 160 -37.25 4.64 -1.31
N ALA A 161 -38.56 4.82 -1.43
CA ALA A 161 -39.37 4.19 -2.48
C ALA A 161 -39.49 5.03 -3.76
N SER A 162 -39.53 6.37 -3.63
CA SER A 162 -39.83 7.29 -4.74
C SER A 162 -38.60 7.89 -5.44
N ARG A 163 -37.38 7.58 -4.99
CA ARG A 163 -36.12 8.13 -5.51
C ARG A 163 -35.12 7.05 -5.92
#